data_AF-A0A0D6L517-F1
#
_entry.id   AF-A0A0D6L517-F1
#
_cell.length_a   1.000
_cell.length_b   1.000
_cell.length_c   1.000
_cell.angle_alpha   90.00
_cell.angle_beta   90.00
_cell.angle_gamma   90.00
#
_symmetry.space_group_name_H-M   'P 1'
#
loop_
_entity.id
_entity.type
_entity.pdbx_description
1 polymer ?
#
loop_
_entity_poly.entity_id
_entity_poly.type
_entity_poly.pdbx_seq_one_letter_code
_entity_poly.pdbx_strand_id
1 'polypeptide(L)'
;MNNTQFVEVDILIIGAGMAGCISAMSLHRDFNIVLVEKATDNDCYLTETLIASSKRIFKELKLQDWLLTEHCRKTYTPCDGSVSYWGGDAPVYTDALRNPEGENWILNKKHFTDELRNRTQQFSFPLLRGTVHTLCYKDGYWNIEMKVKDEIQYKPIEMKLSEKIEVLKYTIRRYDHFYDSINNKGNLFLVLNTFLLGGIVTGYYSIKDTTNNNSFILFFTWIGIIFCLLSIAYTLWAIFPYLNKGKGRKKGSVLYFGNISKVELETFRMMYERVTPEQIYNDHLRQVYLLSKGIQRKFTCLQYATYCLTGCFICIIIVGIKILN
;
A
#
# COMPACT_ATOMS: atom_id res chain seq x y z
N MET A 1 4.26 -50.06 1.84
CA MET A 1 4.42 -49.93 0.38
C MET A 1 4.16 -48.47 0.05
N ASN A 2 5.19 -47.70 -0.33
CA ASN A 2 5.01 -46.29 -0.71
C ASN A 2 4.38 -46.25 -2.10
N ASN A 3 3.10 -45.91 -2.17
CA ASN A 3 2.37 -45.81 -3.43
C ASN A 3 2.72 -44.46 -4.08
N THR A 4 3.81 -44.43 -4.84
CA THR A 4 4.20 -43.23 -5.61
C THR A 4 3.36 -43.18 -6.87
N GLN A 5 2.33 -42.34 -6.88
CA GLN A 5 1.49 -42.15 -8.06
C GLN A 5 2.03 -40.97 -8.87
N PHE A 6 2.41 -41.23 -10.11
CA PHE A 6 2.78 -40.18 -11.07
C PHE A 6 1.53 -39.67 -11.77
N VAL A 7 1.34 -38.35 -11.78
CA VAL A 7 0.23 -37.68 -12.46
C VAL A 7 0.82 -36.61 -13.36
N GLU A 8 0.57 -36.72 -14.67
CA GLU A 8 0.96 -35.73 -15.66
C GLU A 8 -0.21 -34.77 -15.91
N VAL A 9 0.06 -33.47 -15.81
CA VAL A 9 -0.91 -32.39 -15.98
C VAL A 9 -0.29 -31.25 -16.76
N ASP A 10 -1.13 -30.47 -17.45
CA ASP A 10 -0.68 -29.28 -18.18
C ASP A 10 -0.32 -28.15 -17.20
N ILE A 11 -1.10 -28.00 -16.12
CA ILE A 11 -0.92 -26.92 -15.15
C ILE A 11 -1.09 -27.44 -13.71
N LEU A 12 -0.07 -27.23 -12.88
CA LEU A 12 -0.18 -27.38 -11.42
C LEU A 12 -0.35 -25.99 -10.78
N ILE A 13 -1.45 -25.77 -10.06
CA ILE A 13 -1.68 -24.54 -9.31
C ILE A 13 -1.37 -24.79 -7.84
N ILE A 14 -0.36 -24.10 -7.32
CA ILE A 14 0.07 -24.24 -5.92
C ILE A 14 -0.60 -23.15 -5.06
N GLY A 15 -1.50 -23.58 -4.19
CA GLY A 15 -2.29 -22.76 -3.27
C GLY A 15 -3.74 -22.60 -3.74
N ALA A 16 -4.69 -23.17 -3.00
CA ALA A 16 -6.14 -22.99 -3.22
C ALA A 16 -6.70 -21.79 -2.44
N GLY A 17 -5.98 -20.67 -2.41
CA GLY A 17 -6.58 -19.40 -1.98
C GLY A 17 -7.58 -18.87 -3.01
N MET A 18 -8.09 -17.65 -2.81
CA MET A 18 -8.94 -16.95 -3.79
C MET A 18 -8.35 -16.98 -5.20
N ALA A 19 -7.08 -16.55 -5.35
CA ALA A 19 -6.43 -16.49 -6.66
C ALA A 19 -6.27 -17.87 -7.31
N GLY A 20 -5.89 -18.90 -6.54
CA GLY A 20 -5.71 -20.24 -7.07
C GLY A 20 -7.02 -20.91 -7.49
N CYS A 21 -8.08 -20.75 -6.69
CA CYS A 21 -9.41 -21.25 -7.04
C CYS A 21 -9.94 -20.58 -8.32
N ILE A 22 -9.85 -19.25 -8.39
CA ILE A 22 -10.28 -18.49 -9.58
C ILE A 22 -9.44 -18.88 -10.81
N SER A 23 -8.13 -19.03 -10.66
CA SER A 23 -7.24 -19.46 -11.77
C SER A 23 -7.61 -20.85 -12.26
N ALA A 24 -7.82 -21.80 -11.36
CA ALA A 24 -8.23 -23.16 -11.71
C ALA A 24 -9.58 -23.17 -12.44
N MET A 25 -10.59 -22.48 -11.89
CA MET A 25 -11.91 -22.32 -12.50
C MET A 25 -11.88 -21.59 -13.85
N SER A 26 -10.90 -20.73 -14.10
CA SER A 26 -10.76 -20.04 -15.38
C SER A 26 -10.09 -20.90 -16.45
N LEU A 27 -9.16 -21.77 -16.06
CA LEU A 27 -8.30 -22.51 -16.99
C LEU A 27 -8.80 -23.94 -17.26
N HIS A 28 -9.68 -24.49 -16.42
CA HIS A 28 -10.04 -25.92 -16.46
C HIS A 28 -10.72 -26.42 -17.74
N ARG A 29 -11.16 -25.52 -18.61
CA ARG A 29 -11.80 -25.88 -19.89
C ARG A 29 -10.78 -26.24 -20.95
N ASP A 30 -9.61 -25.60 -20.91
CA ASP A 30 -8.60 -25.68 -21.95
C ASP A 30 -7.38 -26.52 -21.54
N PHE A 31 -7.22 -26.77 -20.24
CA PHE A 31 -6.06 -27.47 -19.67
C PHE A 31 -6.49 -28.53 -18.66
N ASN A 32 -5.71 -29.61 -18.57
CA ASN A 32 -5.74 -30.55 -17.46
C ASN A 32 -5.01 -29.92 -16.26
N ILE A 33 -5.75 -29.67 -15.18
CA ILE A 33 -5.27 -28.90 -14.02
C ILE A 33 -5.31 -29.75 -12.77
N VAL A 34 -4.32 -29.56 -11.92
CA VAL A 34 -4.39 -29.98 -10.51
C VAL A 34 -4.22 -28.76 -9.62
N LEU A 35 -5.15 -28.58 -8.67
CA LEU A 35 -5.04 -27.55 -7.64
C LEU A 35 -4.51 -28.19 -6.36
N VAL A 36 -3.46 -27.63 -5.78
CA VAL A 36 -2.86 -28.14 -4.53
C VAL A 36 -3.03 -27.11 -3.43
N GLU A 37 -3.48 -27.55 -2.26
CA GLU A 37 -3.53 -26.70 -1.08
C GLU A 37 -2.80 -27.35 0.08
N LYS A 38 -1.93 -26.56 0.71
CA LYS A 38 -1.35 -26.96 1.98
C LYS A 38 -2.46 -27.02 3.02
N ALA A 39 -2.56 -28.11 3.78
CA ALA A 39 -3.49 -28.16 4.91
C ALA A 39 -3.19 -27.00 5.89
N THR A 40 -4.21 -26.18 6.16
CA THR A 40 -4.14 -25.05 7.09
C THR A 40 -5.25 -25.17 8.12
N ASP A 41 -4.91 -25.49 9.37
CA ASP A 41 -5.86 -25.66 10.48
C ASP A 41 -6.07 -24.38 11.31
N ASN A 42 -5.71 -23.22 10.78
CA ASN A 42 -5.80 -21.98 11.54
C ASN A 42 -7.17 -21.32 11.34
N ASP A 43 -8.01 -21.35 12.37
CA ASP A 43 -9.22 -20.54 12.49
C ASP A 43 -8.85 -19.08 12.80
N CYS A 44 -8.26 -18.40 11.81
CA CYS A 44 -8.07 -16.97 11.88
C CYS A 44 -9.25 -16.27 11.20
N TYR A 45 -10.13 -15.67 12.02
CA TYR A 45 -11.16 -14.78 11.53
C TYR A 45 -10.52 -13.45 11.10
N LEU A 46 -10.34 -13.29 9.79
CA LEU A 46 -9.83 -12.05 9.19
C LEU A 46 -10.88 -11.49 8.26
N THR A 47 -11.26 -10.23 8.49
CA THR A 47 -12.14 -9.50 7.59
C THR A 47 -11.34 -8.72 6.55
N GLU A 48 -11.71 -8.85 5.29
CA GLU A 48 -11.10 -8.12 4.17
C GLU A 48 -12.17 -7.52 3.27
N THR A 49 -11.87 -6.39 2.62
CA THR A 49 -12.77 -5.79 1.65
C THR A 49 -12.45 -6.32 0.25
N LEU A 50 -13.42 -7.01 -0.35
CA LEU A 50 -13.41 -7.33 -1.77
C LEU A 50 -14.08 -6.20 -2.54
N ILE A 51 -13.33 -5.61 -3.47
CA ILE A 51 -13.83 -4.50 -4.29
C ILE A 51 -14.89 -4.97 -5.30
N ALA A 52 -15.87 -4.11 -5.59
CA ALA A 52 -17.01 -4.42 -6.43
C ALA A 52 -16.64 -4.95 -7.83
N SER A 53 -15.52 -4.48 -8.41
CA SER A 53 -15.03 -4.93 -9.71
C SER A 53 -14.73 -6.43 -9.77
N SER A 54 -14.52 -7.08 -8.62
CA SER A 54 -14.33 -8.53 -8.52
C SER A 54 -15.58 -9.32 -8.96
N LYS A 55 -16.77 -8.70 -8.91
CA LYS A 55 -18.03 -9.30 -9.39
C LYS A 55 -17.97 -9.66 -10.88
N ARG A 56 -17.19 -8.93 -11.68
CA ARG A 56 -16.97 -9.24 -13.10
C ARG A 56 -16.35 -10.63 -13.28
N ILE A 57 -15.35 -10.95 -12.47
CA ILE A 57 -14.67 -12.26 -12.49
C ILE A 57 -15.67 -13.36 -12.14
N PHE A 58 -16.48 -13.19 -11.09
CA PHE A 58 -17.50 -14.19 -10.72
C PHE A 58 -18.56 -14.35 -11.82
N LYS A 59 -18.94 -13.27 -12.51
CA LYS A 59 -19.86 -13.31 -13.64
C LYS A 59 -19.27 -14.07 -14.83
N GLU A 60 -18.03 -13.79 -15.21
CA GLU A 60 -17.32 -14.49 -16.29
C GLU A 60 -17.21 -15.99 -16.01
N LEU A 61 -16.95 -16.36 -14.75
CA LEU A 61 -16.90 -17.75 -14.30
C LEU A 61 -18.29 -18.38 -14.07
N LYS A 62 -19.39 -17.65 -14.33
CA LYS A 62 -20.77 -18.10 -14.12
C LYS A 62 -21.05 -18.56 -12.68
N LEU A 63 -20.50 -17.85 -11.69
CA LEU A 63 -20.64 -18.13 -10.26
C LEU A 63 -21.72 -17.29 -9.56
N GLN A 64 -22.54 -16.55 -10.32
CA GLN A 64 -23.53 -15.62 -9.77
C GLN A 64 -24.56 -16.31 -8.88
N ASP A 65 -25.05 -17.48 -9.28
CA ASP A 65 -26.05 -18.23 -8.50
C ASP A 65 -25.43 -18.80 -7.21
N TRP A 66 -24.16 -19.24 -7.27
CA TRP A 66 -23.44 -19.73 -6.09
C TRP A 66 -23.31 -18.63 -5.03
N LEU A 67 -23.02 -17.39 -5.43
CA LEU A 67 -22.92 -16.24 -4.53
C LEU A 67 -24.23 -15.95 -3.77
N LEU A 68 -25.38 -16.36 -4.31
CA LEU A 68 -26.71 -16.17 -3.72
C LEU A 68 -27.13 -17.32 -2.80
N THR A 69 -26.37 -18.42 -2.76
CA THR A 69 -26.66 -19.54 -1.85
C THR A 69 -26.57 -19.11 -0.39
N GLU A 70 -27.38 -19.73 0.48
CA GLU A 70 -27.40 -19.42 1.91
C GLU A 70 -26.02 -19.59 2.57
N HIS A 71 -25.27 -20.61 2.14
CA HIS A 71 -23.94 -20.91 2.67
C HIS A 71 -22.93 -19.81 2.30
N CYS A 72 -22.92 -19.40 1.03
CA CYS A 72 -22.03 -18.31 0.56
C CYS A 72 -22.43 -16.95 1.15
N ARG A 73 -23.73 -16.62 1.21
CA ARG A 73 -24.23 -15.35 1.75
C ARG A 73 -23.83 -15.10 3.21
N LYS A 74 -23.59 -16.15 4.00
CA LYS A 74 -23.10 -16.04 5.40
C LYS A 74 -21.60 -15.68 5.49
N THR A 75 -20.87 -15.73 4.37
CA THR A 75 -19.42 -15.51 4.34
C THR A 75 -19.02 -14.07 3.98
N TYR A 76 -19.98 -13.22 3.57
CA TYR A 76 -19.72 -11.83 3.24
C TYR A 76 -20.89 -10.92 3.59
N THR A 77 -20.58 -9.64 3.82
CA THR A 77 -21.56 -8.59 4.06
C THR A 77 -21.38 -7.48 3.01
N PRO A 78 -22.46 -7.01 2.38
CA PRO A 78 -22.45 -5.80 1.56
C PRO A 78 -21.81 -4.58 2.25
N CYS A 79 -21.13 -3.75 1.47
CA CYS A 79 -20.47 -2.55 1.94
C CYS A 79 -20.72 -1.39 0.95
N ASP A 80 -21.51 -0.42 1.42
CA ASP A 80 -22.02 0.70 0.62
C ASP A 80 -20.96 1.77 0.29
N GLY A 81 -19.73 1.59 0.74
CA GLY A 81 -18.66 2.53 0.45
C GLY A 81 -17.46 2.38 1.37
N SER A 82 -16.56 3.33 1.28
CA SER A 82 -15.42 3.44 2.19
C SER A 82 -15.30 4.86 2.72
N VAL A 83 -14.87 4.96 3.97
CA VAL A 83 -14.54 6.23 4.62
C VAL A 83 -13.06 6.21 4.90
N SER A 84 -12.36 7.25 4.46
CA SER A 84 -10.92 7.39 4.67
C SER A 84 -10.62 8.69 5.40
N TYR A 85 -9.80 8.59 6.44
CA TYR A 85 -9.18 9.72 7.12
C TYR A 85 -7.73 9.73 6.69
N TRP A 86 -7.44 10.39 5.58
CA TRP A 86 -6.10 10.41 5.01
C TRP A 86 -5.51 11.81 5.09
N GLY A 87 -4.74 12.05 6.15
CA GLY A 87 -4.05 13.30 6.42
C GLY A 87 -4.97 14.47 6.83
N GLY A 88 -6.08 14.18 7.49
CA GLY A 88 -6.92 15.19 8.14
C GLY A 88 -8.04 14.53 8.92
N ASP A 89 -8.69 15.30 9.79
CA ASP A 89 -9.82 14.84 10.59
C ASP A 89 -11.15 14.86 9.80
N ALA A 90 -11.12 15.37 8.57
CA ALA A 90 -12.27 15.34 7.67
C ALA A 90 -12.32 13.98 6.94
N PRO A 91 -13.43 13.23 7.05
CA PRO A 91 -13.60 11.99 6.29
C PRO A 91 -13.77 12.26 4.80
N VAL A 92 -13.09 11.47 3.96
CA VAL A 92 -13.37 11.37 2.53
C VAL A 92 -14.17 10.10 2.28
N TYR A 93 -15.37 10.28 1.75
CA TYR A 93 -16.31 9.20 1.42
C TYR A 93 -16.16 8.78 -0.03
N THR A 94 -16.13 7.47 -0.27
CA THR A 94 -16.30 6.87 -1.60
C THR A 94 -17.51 5.95 -1.54
N ASP A 95 -18.57 6.31 -2.24
CA ASP A 95 -19.88 5.63 -2.19
C ASP A 95 -20.03 4.61 -3.35
N ALA A 96 -20.64 3.46 -3.05
CA ALA A 96 -21.05 2.43 -3.99
C ALA A 96 -22.09 2.90 -5.01
N LEU A 97 -22.94 3.90 -4.71
CA LEU A 97 -23.93 4.45 -5.65
C LEU A 97 -23.30 5.02 -6.91
N ARG A 98 -22.08 5.55 -6.81
CA ARG A 98 -21.33 6.12 -7.94
C ARG A 98 -20.44 5.09 -8.63
N ASN A 99 -20.41 3.86 -8.13
CA ASN A 99 -19.66 2.76 -8.70
C ASN A 99 -20.58 1.95 -9.65
N PRO A 100 -20.27 1.86 -10.96
CA PRO A 100 -21.09 1.09 -11.89
C PRO A 100 -21.16 -0.41 -11.55
N GLU A 101 -20.22 -0.94 -10.75
CA GLU A 101 -20.20 -2.33 -10.27
C GLU A 101 -20.92 -2.51 -8.91
N GLY A 102 -21.43 -1.41 -8.35
CA GLY A 102 -22.17 -1.34 -7.09
C GLY A 102 -21.30 -1.50 -5.85
N GLU A 103 -21.87 -2.14 -4.83
CA GLU A 103 -21.29 -2.35 -3.50
C GLU A 103 -20.01 -3.18 -3.48
N ASN A 104 -19.11 -2.86 -2.54
CA ASN A 104 -18.02 -3.74 -2.15
C ASN A 104 -18.55 -4.83 -1.19
N TRP A 105 -17.75 -5.84 -0.90
CA TRP A 105 -18.08 -6.86 0.11
C TRP A 105 -17.03 -6.91 1.21
N ILE A 106 -17.46 -6.96 2.46
CA ILE A 106 -16.63 -7.32 3.60
C ILE A 106 -16.71 -8.83 3.74
N LEU A 107 -15.61 -9.53 3.44
CA LEU A 107 -15.54 -10.98 3.52
C LEU A 107 -15.09 -11.42 4.91
N ASN A 108 -15.67 -12.50 5.43
CA ASN A 108 -14.93 -13.40 6.30
C ASN A 108 -13.99 -14.21 5.39
N LYS A 109 -12.72 -13.78 5.30
CA LYS A 109 -11.77 -14.29 4.31
C LYS A 109 -11.65 -15.81 4.34
N LYS A 110 -11.55 -16.39 5.53
CA LYS A 110 -11.40 -17.84 5.70
C LYS A 110 -12.64 -18.57 5.20
N HIS A 111 -13.82 -18.21 5.71
CA HIS A 111 -15.06 -18.90 5.37
C HIS A 111 -15.40 -18.73 3.88
N PHE A 112 -15.19 -17.53 3.32
CA PHE A 112 -15.41 -17.29 1.90
C PHE A 112 -14.45 -18.13 1.04
N THR A 113 -13.18 -18.20 1.42
CA THR A 113 -12.19 -19.02 0.69
C THR A 113 -12.49 -20.51 0.82
N ASP A 114 -12.91 -20.98 2.00
CA ASP A 114 -13.28 -22.38 2.21
C ASP A 114 -14.54 -22.75 1.40
N GLU A 115 -15.54 -21.86 1.34
CA GLU A 115 -16.72 -22.03 0.50
C GLU A 115 -16.36 -22.02 -1.00
N LEU A 116 -15.42 -21.15 -1.41
CA LEU A 116 -14.90 -21.14 -2.78
C LEU A 116 -14.15 -22.43 -3.13
N ARG A 117 -13.38 -23.00 -2.19
CA ARG A 117 -12.73 -24.32 -2.34
C ARG A 117 -13.76 -25.42 -2.47
N ASN A 118 -14.80 -25.44 -1.63
CA ASN A 118 -15.89 -26.40 -1.76
C ASN A 118 -16.54 -26.30 -3.15
N ARG A 119 -16.72 -25.07 -3.65
CA ARG A 119 -17.24 -24.84 -4.99
C ARG A 119 -16.36 -25.43 -6.10
N THR A 120 -15.03 -25.46 -5.93
CA THR A 120 -14.13 -26.10 -6.91
C THR A 120 -14.42 -27.58 -7.13
N GLN A 121 -15.00 -28.29 -6.15
CA GLN A 121 -15.32 -29.72 -6.26
C GLN A 121 -16.37 -30.03 -7.34
N GLN A 122 -17.12 -29.02 -7.80
CA GLN A 122 -18.09 -29.19 -8.89
C GLN A 122 -17.45 -29.06 -10.29
N PHE A 123 -16.14 -28.77 -10.36
CA PHE A 123 -15.39 -28.65 -11.60
C PHE A 123 -14.61 -29.94 -11.88
N SER A 124 -14.12 -30.08 -13.10
CA SER A 124 -13.45 -31.29 -13.61
C SER A 124 -12.04 -31.53 -13.08
N PHE A 125 -11.47 -30.61 -12.28
CA PHE A 125 -10.11 -30.71 -11.77
C PHE A 125 -10.09 -31.13 -10.29
N PRO A 126 -9.12 -31.95 -9.86
CA PRO A 126 -8.97 -32.32 -8.46
C PRO A 126 -8.31 -31.22 -7.62
N LEU A 127 -8.80 -31.07 -6.39
CA LEU A 127 -8.13 -30.34 -5.31
C LEU A 127 -7.42 -31.33 -4.39
N LEU A 128 -6.09 -31.31 -4.40
CA LEU A 128 -5.25 -32.16 -3.56
C LEU A 128 -4.79 -31.42 -2.30
N ARG A 129 -4.92 -32.07 -1.14
CA ARG A 129 -4.35 -31.56 0.11
C ARG A 129 -2.92 -32.08 0.26
N GLY A 130 -1.95 -31.20 0.08
CA GLY A 130 -0.55 -31.62 0.04
C GLY A 130 0.43 -30.45 0.17
N THR A 131 1.67 -30.78 0.52
CA THR A 131 2.77 -29.81 0.53
C THR A 131 3.76 -30.17 -0.56
N VAL A 132 3.99 -29.24 -1.49
CA VAL A 132 5.04 -29.35 -2.50
C VAL A 132 6.41 -29.30 -1.81
N HIS A 133 7.26 -30.28 -2.07
CA HIS A 133 8.59 -30.42 -1.46
C HIS A 133 9.71 -30.01 -2.39
N THR A 134 9.64 -30.45 -3.65
CA THR A 134 10.67 -30.19 -4.66
C THR A 134 10.02 -29.75 -5.96
N LEU A 135 10.72 -28.89 -6.69
CA LEU A 135 10.30 -28.35 -7.97
C LEU A 135 11.55 -28.31 -8.87
N CYS A 136 11.57 -29.11 -9.93
CA CYS A 136 12.72 -29.22 -10.82
C CYS A 136 12.27 -29.14 -12.28
N TYR A 137 12.79 -28.18 -13.03
CA TYR A 137 12.52 -28.07 -14.46
C TYR A 137 13.54 -28.89 -15.25
N LYS A 138 13.06 -29.87 -16.03
CA LYS A 138 13.92 -30.72 -16.85
C LYS A 138 13.16 -31.20 -18.09
N ASP A 139 13.85 -31.23 -19.23
CA ASP A 139 13.36 -31.80 -20.48
C ASP A 139 12.01 -31.23 -20.97
N GLY A 140 11.74 -29.95 -20.65
CA GLY A 140 10.49 -29.27 -21.02
C GLY A 140 9.39 -29.32 -19.96
N TYR A 141 9.56 -30.12 -18.90
CA TYR A 141 8.54 -30.37 -17.87
C TYR A 141 8.97 -29.90 -16.49
N TRP A 142 7.98 -29.56 -15.65
CA TRP A 142 8.18 -29.39 -14.22
C TRP A 142 7.97 -30.73 -13.50
N ASN A 143 9.03 -31.27 -12.93
CA ASN A 143 8.98 -32.42 -12.03
C ASN A 143 8.76 -31.93 -10.60
N ILE A 144 7.64 -32.33 -10.00
CA ILE A 144 7.17 -31.81 -8.72
C ILE A 144 6.86 -32.97 -7.78
N GLU A 145 7.52 -33.02 -6.63
CA GLU A 145 7.20 -34.00 -5.59
C GLU A 145 6.31 -33.34 -4.53
N MET A 146 5.22 -34.01 -4.20
CA MET A 146 4.30 -33.58 -3.16
C MET A 146 4.16 -34.64 -2.06
N LYS A 147 4.03 -34.18 -0.82
CA LYS A 147 3.65 -35.03 0.30
C LYS A 147 2.17 -34.82 0.61
N VAL A 148 1.37 -35.84 0.34
CA VAL A 148 -0.04 -35.94 0.75
C VAL A 148 -0.04 -36.40 2.22
N LYS A 149 -0.77 -35.71 3.10
CA LYS A 149 -0.88 -36.07 4.52
C LYS A 149 -2.29 -36.58 4.82
N ASP A 150 -2.38 -37.78 5.37
CA ASP A 150 -3.43 -38.13 6.34
C ASP A 150 -3.08 -37.48 7.70
N GLU A 151 -4.12 -37.02 8.40
CA GLU A 151 -4.16 -36.25 9.66
C GLU A 151 -2.89 -36.22 10.54
N ILE A 152 -2.34 -35.02 10.82
CA ILE A 152 -1.43 -34.80 11.96
C ILE A 152 -1.61 -33.40 12.57
N GLN A 153 -1.72 -33.41 13.90
CA GLN A 153 -1.82 -32.34 14.89
C GLN A 153 -1.03 -31.03 14.63
N TYR A 154 -1.69 -29.95 15.07
CA TYR A 154 -1.36 -28.54 14.98
C TYR A 154 -0.23 -28.07 15.91
N LYS A 155 0.64 -27.19 15.39
CA LYS A 155 1.51 -26.29 16.18
C LYS A 155 1.58 -24.94 15.46
N PRO A 156 1.38 -23.80 16.15
CA PRO A 156 1.34 -22.48 15.52
C PRO A 156 2.67 -22.13 14.85
N ILE A 157 2.60 -21.59 13.63
CA ILE A 157 3.79 -21.15 12.88
C ILE A 157 4.23 -19.81 13.44
N GLU A 158 5.29 -19.84 14.25
CA GLU A 158 6.02 -18.64 14.61
C GLU A 158 6.87 -18.20 13.41
N MET A 159 6.61 -16.99 12.92
CA MET A 159 7.33 -16.42 11.76
C MET A 159 8.82 -16.34 12.08
N LYS A 160 9.66 -16.92 11.23
CA LYS A 160 11.10 -16.98 11.49
C LYS A 160 11.69 -15.57 11.49
N LEU A 161 12.74 -15.37 12.27
CA LEU A 161 13.38 -14.06 12.41
C LEU A 161 13.86 -13.48 11.06
N SER A 162 14.35 -14.34 10.16
CA SER A 162 14.74 -13.96 8.80
C SER A 162 13.58 -13.41 7.98
N GLU A 163 12.41 -14.04 8.05
CA GLU A 163 11.19 -13.61 7.36
C GLU A 163 10.70 -12.26 7.90
N LYS A 164 10.73 -12.08 9.22
CA LYS A 164 10.40 -10.79 9.86
C LYS A 164 11.32 -9.66 9.36
N ILE A 165 12.63 -9.92 9.24
CA ILE A 165 13.59 -8.96 8.70
C ILE A 165 13.28 -8.62 7.23
N GLU A 166 12.90 -9.61 6.42
CA GLU A 166 12.56 -9.41 5.01
C GLU A 166 11.32 -8.52 4.83
N VAL A 167 10.27 -8.74 5.63
CA VAL A 167 9.09 -7.86 5.65
C VAL A 167 9.46 -6.42 6.02
N LEU A 168 10.34 -6.23 7.00
CA LEU A 168 10.80 -4.90 7.39
C LEU A 168 11.59 -4.22 6.28
N LYS A 169 12.48 -4.95 5.57
CA LYS A 169 13.21 -4.41 4.40
C LYS A 169 12.25 -3.97 3.29
N TYR A 170 11.23 -4.77 2.98
CA TYR A 170 10.21 -4.41 2.00
C TYR A 170 9.43 -3.15 2.42
N THR A 171 9.12 -3.03 3.72
CA THR A 171 8.45 -1.87 4.29
C THR A 171 9.30 -0.60 4.15
N ILE A 172 10.61 -0.68 4.41
CA ILE A 172 11.55 0.44 4.21
C ILE A 172 11.57 0.87 2.74
N ARG A 173 11.66 -0.06 1.78
CA ARG A 173 11.63 0.29 0.34
C ARG A 173 10.34 1.01 -0.06
N ARG A 174 9.19 0.61 0.51
CA ARG A 174 7.92 1.31 0.30
C ARG A 174 7.95 2.73 0.85
N TYR A 175 8.61 2.94 1.98
CA TYR A 175 8.78 4.26 2.59
C TYR A 175 9.67 5.17 1.77
N ASP A 176 10.76 4.65 1.18
CA ASP A 176 11.62 5.41 0.27
C ASP A 176 10.80 6.01 -0.89
N HIS A 177 9.95 5.20 -1.52
CA HIS A 177 9.03 5.67 -2.56
C HIS A 177 8.09 6.80 -2.07
N PHE A 178 7.60 6.74 -0.82
CA PHE A 178 6.77 7.81 -0.27
C PHE A 178 7.56 9.10 -0.02
N TYR A 179 8.81 9.00 0.46
CA TYR A 179 9.70 10.16 0.59
C TYR A 179 9.93 10.84 -0.77
N ASP A 180 10.23 10.05 -1.80
CA ASP A 180 10.43 10.57 -3.15
C ASP A 180 9.19 11.26 -3.70
N SER A 181 8.02 10.64 -3.49
CA SER A 181 6.74 11.23 -3.90
C SER A 181 6.47 12.59 -3.25
N ILE A 182 6.73 12.73 -1.94
CA ILE A 182 6.57 14.01 -1.24
C ILE A 182 7.56 15.05 -1.75
N ASN A 183 8.83 14.68 -1.92
CA ASN A 183 9.85 15.60 -2.40
C ASN A 183 9.53 16.09 -3.82
N ASN A 184 9.07 15.20 -4.70
CA ASN A 184 8.63 15.57 -6.05
C ASN A 184 7.44 16.53 -6.03
N LYS A 185 6.42 16.27 -5.20
CA LYS A 185 5.29 17.20 -5.02
C LYS A 185 5.73 18.54 -4.43
N GLY A 186 6.64 18.52 -3.47
CA GLY A 186 7.22 19.74 -2.89
C GLY A 186 7.94 20.59 -3.94
N ASN A 187 8.73 19.97 -4.83
CA ASN A 187 9.39 20.68 -5.92
C ASN A 187 8.37 21.34 -6.87
N LEU A 188 7.29 20.64 -7.22
CA LEU A 188 6.20 21.22 -8.03
C LEU A 188 5.55 22.42 -7.33
N PHE A 189 5.33 22.33 -6.01
CA PHE A 189 4.75 23.42 -5.23
C PHE A 189 5.67 24.63 -5.16
N LEU A 190 6.99 24.45 -5.08
CA LEU A 190 7.95 25.56 -5.11
C LEU A 190 7.92 26.28 -6.46
N VAL A 191 7.90 25.54 -7.57
CA VAL A 191 7.82 26.12 -8.92
C VAL A 191 6.52 26.91 -9.07
N LEU A 192 5.39 26.31 -8.69
CA LEU A 192 4.08 26.96 -8.79
C LEU A 192 3.99 28.21 -7.91
N ASN A 193 4.45 28.16 -6.66
CA ASN A 193 4.46 29.32 -5.77
C ASN A 193 5.37 30.44 -6.29
N THR A 194 6.51 30.10 -6.90
CA THR A 194 7.41 31.10 -7.51
C THR A 194 6.70 31.81 -8.67
N PHE A 195 6.01 31.05 -9.53
CA PHE A 195 5.22 31.60 -10.61
C PHE A 195 4.07 32.49 -10.10
N LEU A 196 3.31 32.01 -9.10
CA LEU A 196 2.20 32.77 -8.51
C LEU A 196 2.66 34.06 -7.84
N LEU A 197 3.73 34.02 -7.06
CA LEU A 197 4.26 35.22 -6.42
C LEU A 197 4.68 36.27 -7.45
N GLY A 198 5.38 35.85 -8.51
CA GLY A 198 5.74 36.73 -9.63
C GLY A 198 4.52 37.28 -10.36
N GLY A 199 3.51 36.44 -10.58
CA GLY A 199 2.23 36.81 -11.21
C GLY A 199 1.42 37.81 -10.38
N ILE A 200 1.32 37.61 -9.06
CA ILE A 200 0.62 38.54 -8.16
C ILE A 200 1.31 39.90 -8.14
N VAL A 201 2.64 39.93 -7.99
CA VAL A 201 3.40 41.18 -7.94
C VAL A 201 3.27 41.92 -9.28
N THR A 202 3.54 41.26 -10.40
CA THR A 202 3.45 41.86 -11.73
C THR A 202 2.02 42.31 -12.06
N GLY A 203 1.03 41.45 -11.76
CA GLY A 203 -0.38 41.74 -11.97
C GLY A 203 -0.83 42.97 -11.18
N TYR A 204 -0.46 43.09 -9.91
CA TYR A 204 -0.76 44.27 -9.09
C TYR A 204 -0.16 45.56 -9.68
N TYR A 205 1.12 45.53 -10.08
CA TYR A 205 1.76 46.70 -10.70
C TYR A 205 1.12 47.11 -12.03
N SER A 206 0.54 46.16 -12.78
CA SER A 206 -0.17 46.46 -14.02
C SER A 206 -1.53 47.14 -13.81
N ILE A 207 -2.16 46.96 -12.65
CA ILE A 207 -3.54 47.44 -12.40
C ILE A 207 -3.64 48.55 -11.35
N LYS A 208 -2.57 48.80 -10.59
CA LYS A 208 -2.60 49.74 -9.44
C LYS A 208 -3.05 51.15 -9.82
N ASP A 209 -2.68 51.64 -11.01
CA ASP A 209 -2.97 53.00 -11.46
C ASP A 209 -4.42 53.10 -11.97
N THR A 210 -4.93 52.05 -12.64
CA THR A 210 -6.31 51.97 -13.14
C THR A 210 -7.33 51.81 -12.02
N THR A 211 -6.95 51.12 -10.94
CA THR A 211 -7.85 50.80 -9.82
C THR A 211 -7.86 51.88 -8.72
N ASN A 212 -7.17 53.00 -8.93
CA ASN A 212 -7.06 54.13 -8.00
C ASN A 212 -6.76 53.69 -6.55
N ASN A 213 -5.89 52.69 -6.36
CA ASN A 213 -5.58 52.09 -5.07
C ASN A 213 -6.80 51.65 -4.25
N ASN A 214 -7.74 50.93 -4.89
CA ASN A 214 -8.86 50.35 -4.19
C ASN A 214 -8.40 49.47 -3.00
N SER A 215 -8.74 49.89 -1.78
CA SER A 215 -8.35 49.21 -0.54
C SER A 215 -8.75 47.73 -0.50
N PHE A 216 -9.84 47.36 -1.18
CA PHE A 216 -10.28 45.96 -1.29
C PHE A 216 -9.31 45.10 -2.10
N ILE A 217 -8.89 45.59 -3.27
CA ILE A 217 -7.93 44.88 -4.15
C ILE A 217 -6.58 44.77 -3.44
N LEU A 218 -6.13 45.85 -2.81
CA LEU A 218 -4.89 45.86 -2.04
C LEU A 218 -4.92 44.85 -0.89
N PHE A 219 -6.01 44.79 -0.14
CA PHE A 219 -6.20 43.86 0.97
C PHE A 219 -6.09 42.39 0.53
N PHE A 220 -6.85 41.97 -0.48
CA PHE A 220 -6.79 40.59 -0.97
C PHE A 220 -5.47 40.25 -1.66
N THR A 221 -4.80 41.22 -2.28
CA THR A 221 -3.46 41.04 -2.86
C THR A 221 -2.44 40.72 -1.77
N TRP A 222 -2.42 41.48 -0.66
CA TRP A 222 -1.52 41.22 0.46
C TRP A 222 -1.80 39.87 1.14
N ILE A 223 -3.07 39.51 1.33
CA ILE A 223 -3.44 38.19 1.87
C ILE A 223 -2.96 37.07 0.94
N GLY A 224 -3.13 37.24 -0.38
CA GLY A 224 -2.63 36.31 -1.39
C GLY A 224 -1.11 36.11 -1.30
N ILE A 225 -0.34 37.19 -1.14
CA ILE A 225 1.13 37.14 -0.96
C ILE A 225 1.48 36.39 0.32
N ILE A 226 0.82 36.69 1.44
CA ILE A 226 1.08 36.01 2.74
C ILE A 226 0.82 34.51 2.61
N PHE A 227 -0.31 34.10 2.01
CA PHE A 227 -0.60 32.69 1.78
C PHE A 227 0.43 32.02 0.86
N CYS A 228 0.90 32.71 -0.17
CA CYS A 228 1.96 32.21 -1.05
C CYS A 228 3.26 31.98 -0.28
N LEU A 229 3.68 32.94 0.57
CA LEU A 229 4.89 32.83 1.38
C LEU A 229 4.78 31.71 2.44
N LEU A 230 3.62 31.56 3.07
CA LEU A 230 3.35 30.45 4.00
C LEU A 230 3.40 29.10 3.27
N SER A 231 2.83 29.01 2.06
CA SER A 231 2.90 27.80 1.25
C SER A 231 4.35 27.42 0.93
N ILE A 232 5.19 28.39 0.55
CA ILE A 232 6.62 28.19 0.33
C ILE A 232 7.30 27.68 1.60
N ALA A 233 7.06 28.33 2.75
CA ALA A 233 7.67 27.95 4.03
C ALA A 233 7.33 26.51 4.43
N TYR A 234 6.05 26.12 4.36
CA TYR A 234 5.61 24.75 4.65
C TYR A 234 6.18 23.73 3.66
N THR A 235 6.30 24.09 2.38
CA THR A 235 6.90 23.23 1.35
C THR A 235 8.37 22.98 1.63
N LEU A 236 9.14 24.02 1.96
CA LEU A 236 10.55 23.88 2.36
C LEU A 236 10.70 23.02 3.61
N TRP A 237 9.81 23.18 4.60
CA TRP A 237 9.81 22.32 5.79
C TRP A 237 9.50 20.85 5.48
N ALA A 238 8.61 20.58 4.51
CA ALA A 238 8.30 19.22 4.09
C ALA A 238 9.49 18.56 3.36
N ILE A 239 10.27 19.32 2.58
CA ILE A 239 11.42 18.80 1.85
C ILE A 239 12.62 18.58 2.78
N PHE A 240 12.75 19.36 3.86
CA PHE A 240 13.87 19.27 4.79
C PHE A 240 14.11 17.81 5.26
N PRO A 241 15.37 17.33 5.25
CA PRO A 241 15.67 15.93 5.53
C PRO A 241 15.35 15.55 6.98
N TYR A 242 14.66 14.43 7.17
CA TYR A 242 14.31 13.92 8.48
C TYR A 242 15.46 13.08 9.05
N LEU A 243 16.41 13.72 9.73
CA LEU A 243 17.61 13.08 10.26
C LEU A 243 17.76 13.29 11.76
N ASN A 244 18.21 12.24 12.44
CA ASN A 244 18.57 12.32 13.85
C ASN A 244 19.91 13.05 14.01
N LYS A 245 19.93 14.14 14.80
CA LYS A 245 21.12 14.99 15.02
C LYS A 245 22.07 14.49 16.11
N GLY A 246 21.79 13.36 16.77
CA GLY A 246 22.63 12.81 17.85
C GLY A 246 24.05 12.42 17.43
N LYS A 247 24.99 12.37 18.38
CA LYS A 247 26.37 11.84 18.20
C LYS A 247 26.34 10.33 17.89
N GLY A 248 27.31 9.86 17.10
CA GLY A 248 27.50 8.43 16.81
C GLY A 248 27.74 7.64 18.10
N ARG A 249 27.18 6.43 18.19
CA ARG A 249 27.31 5.56 19.37
C ARG A 249 27.99 4.26 18.96
N LYS A 250 28.96 3.80 19.76
CA LYS A 250 29.59 2.47 19.62
C LYS A 250 28.60 1.31 19.84
N LYS A 251 27.46 1.58 20.50
CA LYS A 251 26.28 0.70 20.61
C LYS A 251 25.12 1.18 19.72
N GLY A 252 25.44 1.88 18.65
CA GLY A 252 24.47 2.46 17.71
C GLY A 252 24.07 1.46 16.62
N SER A 253 23.27 1.95 15.68
CA SER A 253 22.84 1.18 14.52
C SER A 253 24.02 0.85 13.60
N VAL A 254 24.05 -0.38 13.08
CA VAL A 254 25.04 -0.83 12.08
C VAL A 254 24.55 -0.64 10.65
N LEU A 255 23.32 -0.15 10.47
CA LEU A 255 22.65 0.03 9.18
C LEU A 255 22.40 1.51 8.86
N TYR A 256 22.06 2.32 9.88
CA TYR A 256 21.75 3.74 9.70
C TYR A 256 23.01 4.56 9.41
N PHE A 257 23.06 5.13 8.21
CA PHE A 257 24.19 5.92 7.71
C PHE A 257 24.60 7.06 8.67
N GLY A 258 23.65 7.67 9.37
CA GLY A 258 23.95 8.77 10.30
C GLY A 258 24.70 8.35 11.56
N ASN A 259 24.69 7.05 11.90
CA ASN A 259 25.57 6.50 12.95
C ASN A 259 26.91 6.08 12.35
N ILE A 260 26.88 5.36 11.22
CA ILE A 260 28.07 4.83 10.53
C ILE A 260 29.03 5.95 10.14
N SER A 261 28.51 7.05 9.60
CA SER A 261 29.30 8.24 9.22
C SER A 261 29.99 8.97 10.39
N LYS A 262 29.66 8.63 11.64
CA LYS A 262 30.17 9.29 12.86
C LYS A 262 31.05 8.39 13.71
N VAL A 263 31.36 7.18 13.25
CA VAL A 263 32.25 6.24 13.93
C VAL A 263 33.44 5.91 13.02
N GLU A 264 34.60 5.61 13.59
CA GLU A 264 35.77 5.20 12.81
C GLU A 264 35.56 3.83 12.16
N LEU A 265 36.22 3.61 11.02
CA LEU A 265 36.10 2.37 10.23
C LEU A 265 36.36 1.11 11.06
N GLU A 266 37.40 1.12 11.88
CA GLU A 266 37.76 -0.04 12.71
C GLU A 266 36.70 -0.30 13.79
N THR A 267 36.12 0.77 14.35
CA THR A 267 34.99 0.65 15.27
C THR A 267 33.75 0.09 14.57
N PHE A 268 33.47 0.53 13.34
CA PHE A 268 32.35 0.02 12.55
C PHE A 268 32.52 -1.46 12.19
N ARG A 269 33.73 -1.88 11.77
CA ARG A 269 34.08 -3.28 11.51
C ARG A 269 33.75 -4.15 12.72
N MET A 270 34.24 -3.77 13.91
CA MET A 270 33.96 -4.48 15.15
C MET A 270 32.46 -4.52 15.49
N MET A 271 31.70 -3.45 15.22
CA MET A 271 30.26 -3.45 15.43
C MET A 271 29.54 -4.41 14.49
N TYR A 272 29.94 -4.45 13.22
CA TYR A 272 29.33 -5.29 12.20
C TYR A 272 29.62 -6.77 12.42
N GLU A 273 30.85 -7.13 12.76
CA GLU A 273 31.25 -8.53 13.02
C GLU A 273 30.57 -9.11 14.27
N ARG A 274 30.17 -8.27 15.22
CA ARG A 274 29.54 -8.69 16.50
C ARG A 274 28.02 -8.63 16.50
N VAL A 275 27.38 -8.13 15.44
CA VAL A 275 25.93 -7.92 15.42
C VAL A 275 25.19 -9.26 15.32
N THR A 276 24.14 -9.45 16.12
CA THR A 276 23.29 -10.65 16.06
C THR A 276 22.09 -10.45 15.13
N PRO A 277 21.46 -11.52 14.61
CA PRO A 277 20.22 -11.42 13.83
C PRO A 277 19.09 -10.68 14.57
N GLU A 278 18.96 -10.84 15.89
CA GLU A 278 17.96 -10.16 16.71
C GLU A 278 18.24 -8.66 16.79
N GLN A 279 19.52 -8.27 16.88
CA GLN A 279 19.92 -6.87 16.85
C GLN A 279 19.63 -6.25 15.48
N ILE A 280 19.89 -6.97 14.38
CA ILE A 280 19.53 -6.54 13.02
C ILE A 280 18.01 -6.35 12.90
N TYR A 281 17.21 -7.29 13.40
CA TYR A 281 15.75 -7.18 13.40
C TYR A 281 15.28 -5.93 14.16
N ASN A 282 15.77 -5.72 15.38
CA ASN A 282 15.41 -4.57 16.20
C ASN A 282 15.84 -3.24 15.56
N ASP A 283 16.99 -3.22 14.87
CA ASP A 283 17.45 -2.05 14.12
C ASP A 283 16.50 -1.72 12.95
N HIS A 284 16.16 -2.71 12.12
CA HIS A 284 15.18 -2.54 11.03
C HIS A 284 13.81 -2.09 11.56
N LEU A 285 13.32 -2.70 12.64
CA LEU A 285 12.04 -2.37 13.27
C LEU A 285 12.03 -0.89 13.72
N ARG A 286 13.12 -0.45 14.37
CA ARG A 286 13.30 0.93 14.79
C ARG A 286 13.35 1.87 13.59
N GLN A 287 14.03 1.50 12.51
CA GLN A 287 14.10 2.32 11.29
C GLN A 287 12.74 2.48 10.64
N VAL A 288 11.98 1.39 10.46
CA VAL A 288 10.58 1.44 9.98
C VAL A 288 9.77 2.41 10.84
N TYR A 289 9.82 2.29 12.17
CA TYR A 289 9.09 3.18 13.07
C TYR A 289 9.52 4.66 12.97
N LEU A 290 10.81 4.95 12.83
CA LEU A 290 11.30 6.32 12.72
C LEU A 290 10.98 6.94 11.35
N LEU A 291 11.13 6.16 10.28
CA LEU A 291 10.82 6.57 8.91
C LEU A 291 9.33 6.88 8.76
N SER A 292 8.44 6.06 9.32
CA SER A 292 7.00 6.31 9.27
C SER A 292 6.61 7.63 9.95
N LYS A 293 7.21 7.95 11.11
CA LYS A 293 7.04 9.26 11.77
C LYS A 293 7.52 10.43 10.90
N GLY A 294 8.67 10.27 10.24
CA GLY A 294 9.21 11.29 9.34
C GLY A 294 8.31 11.51 8.13
N ILE A 295 7.79 10.45 7.51
CA ILE A 295 6.83 10.50 6.42
C ILE A 295 5.57 11.26 6.85
N GLN A 296 4.99 10.87 7.99
CA GLN A 296 3.78 11.50 8.51
C GLN A 296 3.98 13.01 8.69
N ARG A 297 5.08 13.41 9.34
CA ARG A 297 5.41 14.82 9.54
C ARG A 297 5.52 15.57 8.21
N LYS A 298 6.23 15.01 7.23
CA LYS A 298 6.42 15.65 5.92
C LYS A 298 5.10 15.80 5.15
N PHE A 299 4.25 14.78 5.16
CA PHE A 299 2.92 14.86 4.55
C PHE A 299 2.07 15.96 5.20
N THR A 300 2.03 16.02 6.53
CA THR A 300 1.28 17.05 7.24
C THR A 300 1.78 18.46 6.88
N CYS A 301 3.09 18.67 6.77
CA CYS A 301 3.63 19.95 6.28
C CYS A 301 3.17 20.27 4.85
N LEU A 302 3.21 19.30 3.93
CA LEU A 302 2.77 19.49 2.54
C LEU A 302 1.26 19.77 2.43
N GLN A 303 0.45 19.25 3.36
CA GLN A 303 -0.98 19.55 3.43
C GLN A 303 -1.25 20.99 3.83
N TYR A 304 -0.56 21.50 4.85
CA TYR A 304 -0.63 22.93 5.18
C TYR A 304 -0.19 23.80 4.01
N ALA A 305 0.88 23.43 3.29
CA ALA A 305 1.28 24.13 2.07
C ALA A 305 0.16 24.17 1.01
N THR A 306 -0.61 23.08 0.89
CA THR A 306 -1.74 22.95 -0.05
C THR A 306 -2.89 23.87 0.34
N TYR A 307 -3.23 23.93 1.63
CA TYR A 307 -4.27 24.83 2.12
C TYR A 307 -3.90 26.30 1.92
N CYS A 308 -2.65 26.68 2.21
CA CYS A 308 -2.16 28.03 1.95
C CYS A 308 -2.19 28.35 0.44
N LEU A 309 -1.75 27.43 -0.41
CA LEU A 309 -1.79 27.61 -1.86
C LEU A 309 -3.23 27.81 -2.37
N THR A 310 -4.18 27.04 -1.84
CA THR A 310 -5.61 27.16 -2.19
C THR A 310 -6.16 28.53 -1.76
N GLY A 311 -5.82 28.99 -0.54
CA GLY A 311 -6.17 30.33 -0.08
C GLY A 311 -5.60 31.43 -0.96
N CYS A 312 -4.37 31.26 -1.46
CA CYS A 312 -3.75 32.18 -2.42
C CYS A 312 -4.56 32.26 -3.73
N PHE A 313 -4.92 31.12 -4.33
CA PHE A 313 -5.76 31.09 -5.54
C PHE A 313 -7.12 31.76 -5.35
N ILE A 314 -7.78 31.53 -4.21
CA ILE A 314 -9.05 32.17 -3.89
C ILE A 314 -8.90 33.70 -3.87
N CYS A 315 -7.83 34.22 -3.27
CA CYS A 315 -7.56 35.66 -3.25
C CYS A 315 -7.36 36.24 -4.66
N ILE A 316 -6.61 35.54 -5.51
CA ILE A 316 -6.39 35.93 -6.91
C ILE A 316 -7.73 35.98 -7.67
N ILE A 317 -8.58 34.97 -7.51
CA ILE A 317 -9.89 34.91 -8.16
C ILE A 317 -10.79 36.07 -7.70
N ILE A 318 -10.83 36.37 -6.40
CA ILE A 318 -11.60 37.49 -5.84
C ILE A 318 -11.15 38.82 -6.44
N VAL A 319 -9.83 39.04 -6.53
CA VAL A 319 -9.26 40.23 -7.16
C VAL A 319 -9.63 40.30 -8.64
N GLY A 320 -9.50 39.18 -9.37
CA GLY A 320 -9.85 39.10 -10.79
C GLY A 320 -11.31 39.44 -11.07
N ILE A 321 -12.25 38.87 -10.30
CA ILE A 321 -13.69 39.18 -10.42
C ILE A 321 -13.94 40.67 -10.13
N LYS A 322 -13.25 41.25 -9.14
CA LYS A 322 -13.43 42.66 -8.79
C LYS A 322 -12.88 43.63 -9.84
N ILE A 323 -11.90 43.21 -10.63
CA ILE A 323 -11.36 44.01 -11.75
C ILE A 323 -12.30 43.96 -12.97
N LEU A 324 -12.98 42.82 -13.18
CA LEU A 324 -13.87 42.63 -14.32
C LEU A 324 -15.26 43.29 -14.14
N ASN A 325 -15.68 43.54 -12.90
CA ASN A 325 -16.95 44.18 -12.53
C ASN A 325 -16.78 45.67 -12.21
#